data_AF-A0A0F0H1Q2-F1
#
_entry.id   AF-A0A0F0H1Q2-F1
#
_cell.length_a   1.000
_cell.length_b   1.000
_cell.length_c   1.000
_cell.angle_alpha   90.00
_cell.angle_beta   90.00
_cell.angle_gamma   90.00
#
_symmetry.space_group_name_H-M   'P 1'
#
loop_
_entity.id
_entity.type
_entity.pdbx_description
1 polymer ?
#
loop_
_entity_poly.entity_id
_entity_poly.type
_entity_poly.pdbx_seq_one_letter_code
_entity_poly.pdbx_strand_id
1 'polypeptide(L)'
;LGMTLDEVKATGMAPADFGSEEREGCWVSKDVVVSQKLGLVLIKLPADAKTSKGIGVGSTIADVKRAYSGAKEYRDGFEARLGDHAGYGFISYSKAKSMYFADTDEVIAIKIIADGADCAMVDLR
;
A
#
# COMPACT_ATOMS: atom_id res chain seq x y z
N LEU A 1 -2.21 2.70 -9.85
CA LEU A 1 -3.64 2.46 -9.50
C LEU A 1 -4.47 2.97 -10.67
N GLY A 2 -5.60 2.31 -10.95
CA GLY A 2 -6.46 2.68 -12.09
C GLY A 2 -6.26 1.85 -13.35
N MET A 3 -5.50 0.75 -13.29
CA MET A 3 -5.56 -0.31 -14.30
C MET A 3 -6.74 -1.23 -13.99
N THR A 4 -7.54 -1.53 -15.00
CA THR A 4 -8.58 -2.57 -15.00
C THR A 4 -7.97 -3.96 -14.88
N LEU A 5 -8.79 -4.97 -14.54
CA LEU A 5 -8.32 -6.36 -14.47
C LEU A 5 -7.63 -6.82 -15.76
N ASP A 6 -8.20 -6.49 -16.92
CA ASP A 6 -7.66 -6.90 -18.22
C ASP A 6 -6.31 -6.22 -18.52
N GLU A 7 -6.16 -4.94 -18.18
CA GLU A 7 -4.88 -4.24 -18.32
C GLU A 7 -3.82 -4.84 -17.41
N VAL A 8 -4.17 -5.17 -16.15
CA VAL A 8 -3.25 -5.82 -15.21
C VAL A 8 -2.82 -7.21 -15.67
N LYS A 9 -3.73 -7.97 -16.28
CA LYS A 9 -3.38 -9.26 -16.91
C LYS A 9 -2.47 -9.06 -18.11
N ALA A 10 -2.74 -8.06 -18.95
CA ALA A 10 -1.95 -7.78 -20.15
C ALA A 10 -0.50 -7.38 -19.81
N THR A 11 -0.24 -6.80 -18.63
CA THR A 11 1.12 -6.54 -18.14
C THR A 11 1.81 -7.77 -17.52
N GLY A 12 1.09 -8.88 -17.36
CA GLY A 12 1.57 -10.07 -16.66
C GLY A 12 1.65 -9.90 -15.14
N MET A 13 1.10 -8.80 -14.60
CA MET A 13 1.06 -8.55 -13.16
C MET A 13 0.06 -9.44 -12.44
N ALA A 14 -0.91 -10.04 -13.14
CA ALA A 14 -1.80 -11.07 -12.62
C ALA A 14 -1.87 -12.26 -13.60
N PRO A 15 -2.20 -13.48 -13.12
CA PRO A 15 -2.43 -14.64 -13.97
C PRO A 15 -3.54 -14.37 -14.99
N ALA A 16 -3.37 -14.86 -16.22
CA ALA A 16 -4.34 -14.64 -17.29
C ALA A 16 -5.73 -15.23 -16.96
N ASP A 17 -5.75 -16.33 -16.20
CA ASP A 17 -6.95 -17.04 -15.75
C ASP A 17 -7.60 -16.44 -14.49
N PHE A 18 -6.96 -15.47 -13.82
CA PHE A 18 -7.51 -14.86 -12.62
C PHE A 18 -8.85 -14.14 -12.91
N GLY A 19 -9.90 -14.39 -12.12
CA GLY A 19 -11.22 -13.81 -12.35
C GLY A 19 -12.03 -14.43 -13.48
N SER A 20 -11.66 -15.65 -13.91
CA SER A 20 -12.50 -16.50 -14.78
C SER A 20 -13.64 -17.21 -14.03
N GLU A 21 -13.60 -17.22 -12.70
CA GLU A 21 -14.66 -17.78 -11.85
C GLU A 21 -15.70 -16.71 -11.43
N GLU A 22 -16.93 -17.14 -11.11
CA GLU A 22 -18.04 -16.27 -10.68
C GLU A 22 -17.85 -15.65 -9.29
N ARG A 23 -16.88 -16.12 -8.50
CA ARG A 23 -16.64 -15.59 -7.15
C ARG A 23 -15.70 -14.40 -7.20
N GLU A 24 -16.17 -13.25 -6.73
CA GLU A 24 -15.33 -12.08 -6.51
C GLU A 24 -14.22 -12.41 -5.50
N GLY A 25 -12.98 -12.08 -5.87
CA GLY A 25 -11.82 -12.30 -5.02
C GLY A 25 -10.65 -11.41 -5.42
N CYS A 26 -9.55 -11.59 -4.70
CA CYS A 26 -8.33 -10.84 -4.93
C CYS A 26 -7.14 -11.75 -5.10
N TRP A 27 -6.31 -11.38 -6.07
CA TRP A 27 -5.03 -12.00 -6.27
C TRP A 27 -3.95 -11.13 -5.65
N VAL A 28 -3.06 -11.76 -4.90
CA VAL A 28 -2.00 -11.11 -4.13
C VAL A 28 -0.67 -11.65 -4.62
N SER A 29 0.25 -10.75 -4.95
CA SER A 29 1.67 -11.04 -5.12
C SER A 29 2.49 -10.27 -4.10
N LYS A 30 3.82 -10.40 -4.16
CA LYS A 30 4.75 -9.65 -3.32
C LYS A 30 4.68 -8.12 -3.51
N ASP A 31 4.31 -7.64 -4.70
CA ASP A 31 4.41 -6.22 -5.07
C ASP A 31 3.05 -5.58 -5.38
N VAL A 32 2.03 -6.38 -5.73
CA VAL A 32 0.72 -5.86 -6.12
C VAL A 32 -0.42 -6.69 -5.56
N VAL A 33 -1.57 -6.03 -5.34
CA VAL A 33 -2.86 -6.66 -5.10
C VAL A 33 -3.83 -6.25 -6.19
N VAL A 34 -4.53 -7.24 -6.72
CA VAL A 34 -5.45 -7.10 -7.85
C VAL A 34 -6.83 -7.59 -7.41
N SER A 35 -7.80 -6.70 -7.43
CA SER A 35 -9.22 -7.01 -7.25
C SER A 35 -9.81 -7.43 -8.58
N GLN A 36 -10.61 -8.49 -8.58
CA GLN A 36 -11.35 -8.89 -9.79
C GLN A 36 -12.32 -7.79 -10.24
N LYS A 37 -12.86 -7.00 -9.30
CA LYS A 37 -13.82 -5.94 -9.56
C LYS A 37 -13.18 -4.61 -9.93
N LEU A 38 -12.10 -4.24 -9.24
CA LEU A 38 -11.50 -2.91 -9.33
C LEU A 38 -10.15 -2.87 -10.07
N GLY A 39 -9.62 -4.04 -10.46
CA GLY A 39 -8.30 -4.15 -11.07
C GLY A 39 -7.18 -3.91 -10.06
N LEU A 40 -6.16 -3.12 -10.42
CA LEU A 40 -5.00 -2.88 -9.56
C LEU A 40 -5.34 -1.93 -8.39
N VAL A 41 -5.39 -2.48 -7.17
CA VAL A 41 -5.83 -1.77 -5.96
C VAL A 41 -4.71 -1.48 -4.97
N LEU A 42 -3.56 -2.15 -5.07
CA LEU A 42 -2.42 -1.92 -4.20
C LEU A 42 -1.12 -2.14 -4.96
N ILE A 43 -0.15 -1.24 -4.76
CA ILE A 43 1.22 -1.37 -5.27
C ILE A 43 2.20 -1.10 -4.13
N LYS A 44 3.13 -2.02 -3.86
CA LYS A 44 4.32 -1.78 -3.05
C LYS A 44 5.32 -0.98 -3.90
N LEU A 45 5.78 0.15 -3.38
CA LEU A 45 6.78 0.95 -4.06
C LEU A 45 8.15 0.25 -4.01
N PRO A 46 8.99 0.43 -5.06
CA PRO A 46 10.40 0.04 -5.00
C PRO A 46 11.11 0.63 -3.78
N ALA A 47 12.10 -0.07 -3.24
CA ALA A 47 12.79 0.34 -2.01
C ALA A 47 13.51 1.69 -2.12
N ASP A 48 13.93 2.08 -3.33
CA ASP A 48 14.59 3.35 -3.64
C ASP A 48 13.60 4.48 -3.98
N ALA A 49 12.32 4.15 -4.16
CA ALA A 49 11.29 5.12 -4.48
C ALA A 49 10.97 6.01 -3.27
N LYS A 50 10.56 7.25 -3.58
CA LYS A 50 10.09 8.22 -2.60
C LYS A 50 8.72 8.73 -2.99
N THR A 51 7.91 9.04 -1.99
CA THR A 51 6.67 9.78 -2.19
C THR A 51 6.96 11.19 -2.71
N SER A 52 5.95 11.90 -3.21
CA SER A 52 6.08 13.29 -3.68
C SER A 52 6.58 14.27 -2.62
N LYS A 53 6.44 13.92 -1.33
CA LYS A 53 6.97 14.71 -0.20
C LYS A 53 8.32 14.21 0.34
N GLY A 54 9.00 13.33 -0.41
CA GLY A 54 10.36 12.88 -0.10
C GLY A 54 10.47 11.74 0.93
N ILE A 55 9.35 11.22 1.45
CA ILE A 55 9.36 10.05 2.34
C ILE A 55 9.68 8.79 1.53
N GLY A 56 10.68 8.04 1.97
CA GLY A 56 11.10 6.75 1.42
C GLY A 56 11.39 5.73 2.52
N VAL A 57 11.80 4.52 2.15
CA VAL A 57 12.32 3.53 3.11
C VAL A 57 13.50 4.14 3.90
N GLY A 58 13.53 3.89 5.20
CA GLY A 58 14.49 4.47 6.16
C GLY A 58 14.11 5.85 6.70
N SER A 59 13.05 6.49 6.18
CA SER A 59 12.50 7.71 6.82
C SER A 59 11.87 7.38 8.17
N THR A 60 11.89 8.31 9.11
CA THR A 60 11.31 8.07 10.44
C THR A 60 9.81 8.33 10.46
N ILE A 61 9.10 7.78 11.45
CA ILE A 61 7.69 8.12 11.70
C ILE A 61 7.51 9.61 12.00
N ALA A 62 8.47 10.25 12.66
CA ALA A 62 8.48 11.71 12.81
C ALA A 62 8.47 12.44 11.46
N ASP A 63 9.25 11.96 10.49
CA ASP A 63 9.28 12.51 9.14
C ASP A 63 7.94 12.32 8.43
N VAL A 64 7.32 11.14 8.58
CA VAL A 64 5.98 10.86 8.03
C VAL A 64 4.95 11.85 8.58
N LYS A 65 4.85 11.97 9.91
CA LYS A 65 3.90 12.88 10.58
C LYS A 65 4.12 14.35 10.16
N ARG A 66 5.38 14.75 9.99
CA ARG A 66 5.75 16.10 9.55
C ARG A 66 5.37 16.36 8.09
N ALA A 67 5.68 15.43 7.19
CA ALA A 67 5.37 15.57 5.77
C ALA A 67 3.86 15.44 5.48
N TYR A 68 3.18 14.58 6.22
CA TYR A 68 1.76 14.27 6.08
C TYR A 68 1.04 14.51 7.41
N SER A 69 0.68 15.76 7.70
CA SER A 69 0.02 16.15 8.95
C SER A 69 -1.33 15.46 9.20
N GLY A 70 -1.97 14.94 8.16
CA GLY A 70 -3.19 14.14 8.25
C GLY A 70 -2.96 12.63 8.36
N ALA A 71 -1.70 12.18 8.45
CA ALA A 71 -1.39 10.76 8.57
C ALA A 71 -1.89 10.21 9.91
N LYS A 72 -2.47 9.00 9.87
CA LYS A 72 -3.00 8.33 11.06
C LYS A 72 -2.36 6.97 11.20
N GLU A 73 -2.12 6.58 12.45
CA GLU A 73 -1.66 5.24 12.75
C GLU A 73 -2.74 4.22 12.34
N TYR A 74 -2.32 3.19 11.62
CA TYR A 74 -3.20 2.14 11.16
C TYR A 74 -2.41 0.83 10.99
N ARG A 75 -2.77 -0.15 11.82
CA ARG A 75 -2.16 -1.49 11.87
C ARG A 75 -0.65 -1.45 11.98
N ASP A 76 0.03 -1.60 10.85
CA ASP A 76 1.45 -1.87 10.72
C ASP A 76 2.26 -0.61 10.38
N GLY A 77 1.71 0.57 10.68
CA GLY A 77 2.38 1.84 10.54
C GLY A 77 1.41 3.00 10.41
N PHE A 78 1.57 3.81 9.37
CA PHE A 78 0.76 5.03 9.16
C PHE A 78 0.15 5.07 7.77
N GLU A 79 -1.05 5.64 7.68
CA GLU A 79 -1.71 5.92 6.41
C GLU A 79 -1.90 7.42 6.20
N ALA A 80 -1.60 7.90 4.99
CA ALA A 80 -1.89 9.27 4.57
C ALA A 80 -2.72 9.27 3.30
N ARG A 81 -3.82 10.03 3.28
CA ARG A 81 -4.68 10.16 2.10
C ARG A 81 -4.01 10.98 0.98
N LEU A 82 -4.28 10.57 -0.24
CA LEU A 82 -3.89 11.21 -1.50
C LEU A 82 -5.17 11.55 -2.28
N GLY A 83 -5.75 12.71 -1.95
CA GLY A 83 -7.09 13.06 -2.45
C GLY A 83 -8.16 12.09 -1.95
N ASP A 84 -9.17 11.85 -2.80
CA ASP A 84 -10.38 11.12 -2.43
C ASP A 84 -10.38 9.64 -2.88
N HIS A 85 -9.32 9.19 -3.55
CA HIS A 85 -9.32 7.89 -4.24
C HIS A 85 -8.13 6.99 -3.92
N ALA A 86 -7.13 7.50 -3.20
CA ALA A 86 -5.95 6.73 -2.86
C ALA A 86 -5.31 7.18 -1.55
N GLY A 87 -4.37 6.38 -1.03
CA GLY A 87 -3.52 6.72 0.10
C GLY A 87 -2.16 6.07 0.00
N TYR A 88 -1.19 6.64 0.73
CA TYR A 88 0.05 5.95 1.08
C TYR A 88 -0.15 5.17 2.37
N GLY A 89 0.29 3.92 2.40
CA GLY A 89 0.59 3.17 3.62
C GLY A 89 2.10 3.16 3.84
N PHE A 90 2.55 3.69 4.98
CA PHE A 90 3.93 3.67 5.44
C PHE A 90 4.06 2.54 6.47
N ILE A 91 4.61 1.41 6.06
CA ILE A 91 4.80 0.25 6.92
C ILE A 91 6.04 0.47 7.79
N SER A 92 5.92 0.20 9.08
CA SER A 92 6.99 0.31 10.06
C SER A 92 6.96 -0.88 11.02
N TYR A 93 8.04 -1.09 11.75
CA TYR A 93 8.06 -2.01 12.89
C TYR A 93 8.44 -1.24 14.14
N SER A 94 7.60 -1.32 15.17
CA SER A 94 7.94 -0.76 16.47
C SER A 94 9.14 -1.51 17.05
N LYS A 95 10.30 -0.83 17.14
CA LYS A 95 11.51 -1.38 17.75
C LYS A 95 11.28 -1.74 19.23
N ALA A 96 10.35 -1.03 19.89
CA ALA A 96 9.98 -1.25 21.28
C ALA A 96 9.05 -2.46 21.51
N LYS A 97 8.64 -3.19 20.45
CA LYS A 97 7.58 -4.23 20.50
C LYS A 97 6.30 -3.78 21.20
N SER A 98 6.04 -2.47 21.20
CA SER A 98 4.84 -1.87 21.77
C SER A 98 3.72 -1.85 20.72
N MET A 99 2.48 -1.63 21.17
CA MET A 99 1.35 -1.44 20.25
C MET A 99 1.39 -0.09 19.50
N TYR A 100 2.33 0.79 19.86
CA TYR A 100 2.49 2.12 19.28
C TYR A 100 3.85 2.27 18.59
N PHE A 101 3.86 3.02 17.48
CA PHE A 101 5.10 3.38 16.79
C PHE A 101 5.74 4.62 17.42
N ALA A 102 7.01 4.50 17.78
CA ALA A 102 7.84 5.61 18.22
C ALA A 102 8.19 6.51 17.03
N ASP A 103 8.39 7.80 17.31
CA ASP A 103 8.79 8.78 16.30
C ASP A 103 10.12 8.43 15.62
N THR A 104 10.98 7.65 16.29
CA THR A 104 12.26 7.14 15.78
C THR A 104 12.16 5.82 15.02
N ASP A 105 10.98 5.19 14.98
CA ASP A 105 10.79 3.99 14.16
C ASP A 105 10.86 4.37 12.68
N GLU A 106 11.33 3.43 11.87
CA GLU A 106 11.62 3.68 10.46
C GLU A 106 10.57 3.04 9.56
N VAL A 107 10.30 3.70 8.44
CA VAL A 107 9.51 3.15 7.35
C VAL A 107 10.33 2.07 6.66
N ILE A 108 9.79 0.86 6.58
CA ILE A 108 10.45 -0.30 5.96
C ILE A 108 9.86 -0.66 4.58
N ALA A 109 8.64 -0.21 4.31
CA ALA A 109 8.00 -0.35 3.01
C ALA A 109 6.96 0.75 2.84
N ILE A 110 6.69 1.11 1.59
CA ILE A 110 5.63 2.06 1.25
C ILE A 110 4.73 1.37 0.24
N LYS A 111 3.41 1.49 0.44
CA LYS A 111 2.40 1.04 -0.51
C LYS A 111 1.49 2.19 -0.92
N ILE A 112 1.03 2.18 -2.17
CA ILE A 112 -0.09 3.01 -2.62
C ILE A 112 -1.32 2.12 -2.66
N ILE A 113 -2.40 2.58 -2.05
CA ILE A 113 -3.63 1.82 -1.85
C ILE A 113 -4.79 2.61 -2.45
N ALA A 114 -5.66 1.95 -3.23
CA ALA A 114 -6.91 2.54 -3.69
C ALA A 114 -7.92 2.59 -2.55
N ASP A 115 -8.60 3.72 -2.39
CA ASP A 115 -9.65 3.86 -1.38
C ASP A 115 -10.88 3.01 -1.74
N GLY A 116 -11.55 2.44 -0.74
CA GLY A 116 -12.72 1.60 -0.92
C GLY A 116 -12.48 0.23 -1.59
N ALA A 117 -11.22 -0.17 -1.82
CA ALA A 117 -10.93 -1.49 -2.36
C ALA A 117 -11.16 -2.59 -1.31
N ASP A 118 -11.87 -3.63 -1.73
CA ASP A 118 -12.20 -4.84 -0.97
C ASP A 118 -10.96 -5.57 -0.40
N CYS A 119 -9.80 -5.38 -1.05
CA CYS A 119 -8.55 -6.06 -0.70
C CYS A 119 -7.38 -5.12 -0.41
N ALA A 120 -7.65 -3.82 -0.21
CA ALA A 120 -6.66 -2.82 0.18
C ALA A 120 -5.90 -3.17 1.48
N MET A 121 -6.48 -4.05 2.30
CA MET A 121 -6.02 -4.36 3.65
C MET A 121 -4.92 -5.44 3.73
N VAL A 122 -4.52 -6.04 2.60
CA VAL A 122 -3.47 -7.07 2.59
C VAL A 122 -2.10 -6.45 2.87
N ASP A 123 -1.29 -7.15 3.65
CA ASP A 123 0.10 -6.74 3.91
C ASP A 123 1.06 -7.45 2.95
N LEU A 124 1.88 -6.66 2.27
CA LEU A 124 2.83 -7.12 1.24
C LEU A 124 4.25 -7.22 1.79
N ARG A 125 4.39 -7.69 3.04
CA ARG A 125 5.68 -7.76 3.76
C ARG A 125 6.73 -8.56 2.98
#